data_AF-A0A6G2VU30-F1
#
_entry.id   AF-A0A6G2VU30-F1
#
_cell.length_a   1.000
_cell.length_b   1.000
_cell.length_c   1.000
_cell.angle_alpha   90.00
_cell.angle_beta   90.00
_cell.angle_gamma   90.00
#
_symmetry.space_group_name_H-M   'P 1'
#
loop_
_entity.id
_entity.type
_entity.pdbx_description
1 polymer ?
#
loop_
_entity_poly.entity_id
_entity_poly.type
_entity_poly.pdbx_seq_one_letter_code
_entity_poly.pdbx_strand_id
1 'polypeptide(L)'
;MEAISQALVTGYFLGTGPGSTPAEAQEHLGTAVRQQHGSMPHRLLRLDFGLVEATFTGEPHWKCRWLSVHTHRLAEMPSLPAECAKRYGLEFSETVTWGQLSPEVRDSAELVDMSPFSMRYRLPAVKATVHLSGNPEGDELDRVIEKISIGV
;
A
#
# COMPACT_ATOMS: atom_id res chain seq x y z
N MET A 1 -11.09 4.14 4.19
CA MET A 1 -10.88 2.82 4.86
C MET A 1 -11.31 1.66 4.00
N GLU A 2 -12.52 1.69 3.46
CA GLU A 2 -13.06 0.64 2.60
C GLU A 2 -12.11 0.27 1.45
N ALA A 3 -11.51 1.25 0.77
CA ALA A 3 -10.52 0.99 -0.28
C ALA A 3 -9.26 0.24 0.21
N ILE A 4 -8.81 0.49 1.45
CA ILE A 4 -7.68 -0.21 2.05
C ILE A 4 -8.09 -1.65 2.39
N SER A 5 -9.24 -1.83 3.06
CA SER A 5 -9.78 -3.16 3.34
C SER A 5 -9.97 -3.97 2.04
N GLN A 6 -10.52 -3.35 1.00
CA GLN A 6 -10.71 -3.98 -0.31
C GLN A 6 -9.39 -4.38 -0.96
N ALA A 7 -8.35 -3.56 -0.84
CA ALA A 7 -7.02 -3.91 -1.34
C ALA A 7 -6.42 -5.10 -0.60
N LEU A 8 -6.67 -5.21 0.70
CA LEU A 8 -6.25 -6.34 1.54
C LEU A 8 -7.07 -7.61 1.30
N VAL A 9 -8.27 -7.51 0.74
CA VAL A 9 -9.09 -8.66 0.32
C VAL A 9 -8.75 -9.11 -1.11
N THR A 10 -8.47 -8.18 -2.01
CA THR A 10 -8.31 -8.47 -3.45
C THR A 10 -6.88 -8.55 -3.92
N GLY A 11 -5.94 -7.91 -3.23
CA GLY A 11 -4.58 -7.70 -3.71
C GLY A 11 -4.45 -6.56 -4.73
N TYR A 12 -5.50 -5.76 -4.93
CA TYR A 12 -5.52 -4.63 -5.86
C TYR A 12 -5.99 -3.35 -5.16
N PHE A 13 -5.23 -2.27 -5.29
CA PHE A 13 -5.66 -0.94 -4.87
C PHE A 13 -6.11 -0.15 -6.09
N LEU A 14 -7.38 0.23 -6.13
CA LEU A 14 -8.00 0.96 -7.25
C LEU A 14 -7.70 0.31 -8.62
N GLY A 15 -7.82 -1.00 -8.72
CA GLY A 15 -7.58 -1.74 -9.97
C GLY A 15 -6.10 -1.98 -10.32
N THR A 16 -5.16 -1.48 -9.51
CA THR A 16 -3.72 -1.73 -9.72
C THR A 16 -3.18 -2.72 -8.70
N GLY A 17 -2.40 -3.70 -9.15
CA GLY A 17 -1.81 -4.72 -8.29
C GLY A 17 -0.79 -5.58 -9.05
N PRO A 18 -0.34 -6.70 -8.46
CA PRO A 18 0.58 -7.61 -9.14
C PRO A 18 0.08 -8.02 -10.54
N GLY A 19 0.95 -7.96 -11.54
CA GLY A 19 0.63 -8.25 -12.94
C GLY A 19 0.09 -7.06 -13.75
N SER A 20 -0.28 -5.94 -13.14
CA SER A 20 -0.61 -4.70 -13.86
C SER A 20 0.61 -4.16 -14.62
N THR A 21 0.38 -3.52 -15.75
CA THR A 21 1.37 -2.81 -16.55
C THR A 21 1.52 -1.36 -16.06
N PRO A 22 2.61 -0.66 -16.43
CA PRO A 22 2.74 0.77 -16.16
C PRO A 22 1.59 1.61 -16.74
N ALA A 23 1.01 1.20 -17.87
CA ALA A 23 -0.09 1.91 -18.50
C ALA A 23 -1.39 1.77 -17.69
N GLU A 24 -1.77 0.54 -17.32
CA GLU A 24 -2.94 0.27 -16.46
C GLU A 24 -2.81 0.98 -15.10
N ALA A 25 -1.59 0.98 -14.52
CA ALA A 25 -1.34 1.69 -13.27
C ALA A 25 -1.55 3.21 -13.41
N GLN A 26 -1.12 3.84 -14.50
CA GLN A 26 -1.34 5.26 -14.72
C GLN A 26 -2.79 5.61 -15.09
N GLU A 27 -3.49 4.71 -15.79
CA GLU A 27 -4.92 4.86 -16.07
C GLU A 27 -5.73 4.93 -14.78
N HIS A 28 -5.39 4.08 -13.81
CA HIS A 28 -6.12 3.99 -12.54
C HIS A 28 -5.63 4.97 -11.46
N LEU A 29 -4.31 5.18 -11.37
CA LEU A 29 -3.69 5.95 -10.27
C LEU A 29 -3.22 7.34 -10.71
N GLY A 30 -3.36 7.68 -11.99
CA GLY A 30 -2.97 8.97 -12.56
C GLY A 30 -1.47 9.08 -12.88
N THR A 31 -0.97 10.31 -12.94
CA THR A 31 0.44 10.56 -13.28
C THR A 31 1.37 10.17 -12.13
N ALA A 32 2.45 9.45 -12.45
CA ALA A 32 3.49 9.09 -11.50
C ALA A 32 4.81 9.82 -11.75
N VAL A 33 5.60 9.94 -10.68
CA VAL A 33 7.03 10.16 -10.79
C VAL A 33 7.68 8.82 -11.17
N ARG A 34 8.43 8.83 -12.27
CA ARG A 34 9.10 7.64 -12.81
C ARG A 34 10.55 7.57 -12.36
N GLN A 35 10.95 6.42 -11.85
CA GLN A 35 12.33 6.13 -11.46
C GLN A 35 12.76 4.77 -12.05
N GLN A 36 13.90 4.72 -12.71
CA GLN A 36 14.47 3.46 -13.22
C GLN A 36 15.77 3.16 -12.49
N HIS A 37 15.91 1.92 -12.05
CA HIS A 37 17.06 1.45 -11.28
C HIS A 37 17.67 0.20 -11.92
N GLY A 38 18.98 0.03 -11.74
CA GLY A 38 19.72 -1.13 -12.22
C GLY A 38 20.01 -1.12 -13.72
N SER A 39 20.64 -2.20 -14.18
CA SER A 39 21.00 -2.46 -15.57
C SER A 39 20.25 -3.68 -16.11
N MET A 40 20.21 -3.82 -17.43
CA MET A 40 19.69 -5.05 -18.05
C MET A 40 20.51 -6.27 -17.60
N PRO A 41 19.89 -7.43 -17.32
CA PRO A 41 18.45 -7.73 -17.44
C PRO A 41 17.63 -7.46 -16.15
N HIS A 42 18.27 -6.99 -15.09
CA HIS A 42 17.66 -6.79 -13.76
C HIS A 42 17.15 -5.36 -13.55
N ARG A 43 16.74 -4.68 -14.64
CA ARG A 43 16.24 -3.32 -14.54
C ARG A 43 14.91 -3.33 -13.79
N LEU A 44 14.73 -2.34 -12.93
CA LEU A 44 13.51 -2.09 -12.18
C LEU A 44 12.92 -0.75 -12.60
N LEU A 45 11.60 -0.69 -12.68
CA LEU A 45 10.86 0.55 -12.87
C LEU A 45 10.00 0.79 -11.65
N ARG A 46 10.17 1.94 -10.99
CA ARG A 46 9.32 2.40 -9.90
C ARG A 46 8.46 3.57 -10.38
N LEU A 47 7.18 3.51 -10.11
CA LEU A 47 6.22 4.59 -10.30
C LEU A 47 5.68 5.01 -8.93
N ASP A 48 5.86 6.28 -8.56
CA ASP A 48 5.36 6.86 -7.32
C ASP A 48 4.20 7.81 -7.62
N PHE A 49 3.02 7.48 -7.10
CA PHE A 49 1.76 8.21 -7.28
C PHE A 49 1.39 9.04 -6.03
N GLY A 50 2.33 9.25 -5.09
CA GLY A 50 2.09 9.98 -3.85
C GLY A 50 1.64 9.05 -2.71
N LEU A 51 0.39 8.57 -2.73
CA LEU A 51 -0.08 7.59 -1.73
C LEU A 51 0.39 6.16 -2.05
N VAL A 52 0.55 5.87 -3.34
CA VAL A 52 0.81 4.52 -3.85
C VAL A 52 2.14 4.49 -4.57
N GLU A 53 2.91 3.43 -4.35
CA GLU A 53 4.14 3.14 -5.07
C GLU A 53 4.02 1.77 -5.74
N ALA A 54 4.36 1.68 -7.02
CA ALA A 54 4.37 0.42 -7.76
C ALA A 54 5.77 0.15 -8.33
N THR A 55 6.28 -1.05 -8.10
CA THR A 55 7.54 -1.54 -8.67
C THR A 55 7.25 -2.58 -9.74
N PHE A 56 7.88 -2.42 -10.90
CA PHE A 56 7.71 -3.24 -12.10
C PHE A 56 9.04 -3.89 -12.50
N THR A 57 8.95 -5.11 -13.01
CA THR A 57 10.07 -5.93 -13.48
C THR A 57 9.77 -6.53 -14.85
N GLY A 58 10.81 -6.99 -15.56
CA GLY A 58 10.64 -7.77 -16.81
C GLY A 58 10.62 -6.94 -18.09
N GLU A 59 11.53 -5.97 -18.23
CA GLU A 59 11.68 -5.19 -19.47
C GLU A 59 11.81 -6.09 -20.72
N PRO A 60 11.16 -5.75 -21.85
CA PRO A 60 10.28 -4.60 -22.10
C PRO A 60 8.83 -4.78 -21.62
N HIS A 61 8.45 -5.99 -21.23
CA HIS A 61 7.11 -6.36 -20.80
C HIS A 61 6.91 -6.13 -19.31
N TRP A 62 7.10 -4.88 -18.88
CA TRP A 62 6.99 -4.48 -17.47
C TRP A 62 5.70 -4.97 -16.83
N LYS A 63 5.84 -5.70 -15.72
CA LYS A 63 4.75 -6.18 -14.88
C LYS A 63 4.98 -5.78 -13.45
N CYS A 64 3.94 -5.29 -12.80
CA CYS A 64 3.95 -4.92 -11.40
C CYS A 64 4.28 -6.16 -10.58
N ARG A 65 5.34 -6.08 -9.78
CA ARG A 65 5.77 -7.10 -8.84
C ARG A 65 5.31 -6.77 -7.44
N TRP A 66 5.39 -5.49 -7.07
CA TRP A 66 5.01 -4.96 -5.76
C TRP A 66 4.21 -3.68 -5.92
N LEU A 67 3.17 -3.57 -5.10
CA LEU A 67 2.41 -2.36 -4.86
C LEU A 67 2.52 -2.02 -3.38
N SER A 68 2.68 -0.75 -3.03
CA SER A 68 2.64 -0.32 -1.64
C SER A 68 1.73 0.90 -1.48
N VAL A 69 0.90 0.88 -0.43
CA VAL A 69 0.10 2.01 0.02
C VAL A 69 0.79 2.59 1.26
N HIS A 70 1.23 3.84 1.18
CA HIS A 70 2.04 4.52 2.20
C HIS A 70 1.17 5.47 3.01
N THR A 71 0.37 4.94 3.94
CA THR A 71 -0.58 5.73 4.75
C THR A 71 0.11 6.71 5.69
N HIS A 72 1.35 6.46 6.14
CA HIS A 72 2.14 7.43 6.91
C HIS A 72 2.32 8.77 6.20
N ARG A 73 2.38 8.76 4.85
CA ARG A 73 2.53 9.99 4.06
C ARG A 73 1.34 10.95 4.21
N LEU A 74 0.17 10.46 4.64
CA LEU A 74 -1.00 11.31 4.87
C LEU A 74 -0.76 12.33 6.00
N ALA A 75 0.00 11.94 7.03
CA ALA A 75 0.40 12.83 8.11
C ALA A 75 1.64 13.67 7.74
N GLU A 76 2.58 13.11 6.99
CA GLU A 76 3.84 13.79 6.63
C GLU A 76 3.70 14.82 5.49
N MET A 77 2.68 14.65 4.64
CA MET A 77 2.45 15.48 3.45
C MET A 77 1.06 16.13 3.52
N PRO A 78 0.93 17.36 4.05
CA PRO A 78 -0.37 17.98 4.29
C PRO A 78 -1.26 18.16 3.06
N SER A 79 -0.70 18.19 1.84
CA SER A 79 -1.49 18.26 0.60
C SER A 79 -2.05 16.91 0.14
N LEU A 80 -1.48 15.80 0.60
CA LEU A 80 -1.76 14.46 0.09
C LEU A 80 -3.22 14.01 0.32
N PRO A 81 -3.86 14.26 1.48
CA PRO A 81 -5.27 13.92 1.65
C PRO A 81 -6.19 14.60 0.62
N ALA A 82 -5.98 15.89 0.36
CA ALA A 82 -6.75 16.63 -0.64
C ALA A 82 -6.48 16.14 -2.07
N GLU A 83 -5.23 15.80 -2.37
CA GLU A 83 -4.85 15.18 -3.65
C GLU A 83 -5.50 13.81 -3.82
N CYS A 84 -5.57 12.98 -2.78
CA CYS A 84 -6.23 11.67 -2.81
C CYS A 84 -7.74 11.81 -3.01
N ALA A 85 -8.39 12.75 -2.33
CA ALA A 85 -9.81 13.03 -2.53
C ALA A 85 -10.09 13.43 -3.97
N LYS A 86 -9.29 14.34 -4.53
CA LYS A 86 -9.44 14.79 -5.93
C LYS A 86 -9.14 13.68 -6.95
N ARG A 87 -8.10 12.87 -6.71
CA ARG A 87 -7.59 11.90 -7.68
C ARG A 87 -8.34 10.57 -7.63
N TYR A 88 -8.64 10.09 -6.43
CA TYR A 88 -9.19 8.76 -6.21
C TYR A 88 -10.65 8.79 -5.76
N GLY A 89 -11.21 9.96 -5.43
CA GLY A 89 -12.52 10.04 -4.78
C GLY A 89 -12.50 9.44 -3.37
N LEU A 90 -11.32 9.37 -2.73
CA LEU A 90 -11.15 8.77 -1.42
C LEU A 90 -10.78 9.82 -0.39
N GLU A 91 -11.59 9.92 0.65
CA GLU A 91 -11.28 10.73 1.82
C GLU A 91 -10.48 9.89 2.83
N PHE A 92 -9.35 10.43 3.25
CA PHE A 92 -8.49 9.84 4.26
C PHE A 92 -8.34 10.81 5.42
N SER A 93 -8.38 10.27 6.64
CA SER A 93 -7.86 10.94 7.82
C SER A 93 -6.33 11.05 7.74
N GLU A 94 -5.73 11.92 8.57
CA GLU A 94 -4.26 12.07 8.64
C GLU A 94 -3.56 10.76 9.01
N THR A 95 -4.23 9.92 9.79
CA THR A 95 -3.78 8.57 10.13
C THR A 95 -4.86 7.56 9.78
N VAL A 96 -4.43 6.34 9.43
CA VAL A 96 -5.31 5.18 9.26
C VAL A 96 -4.92 4.17 10.33
N THR A 97 -5.84 3.78 11.19
CA THR A 97 -5.54 2.82 12.28
C THR A 97 -5.89 1.39 11.91
N TRP A 98 -5.50 0.43 12.75
CA TRP A 98 -5.83 -0.98 12.56
C TRP A 98 -7.32 -1.27 12.76
N GLY A 99 -7.92 -0.75 13.82
CA GLY A 99 -9.34 -0.98 14.15
C GLY A 99 -10.31 -0.38 13.15
N GLN A 100 -9.79 0.50 12.32
CA GLN A 100 -10.42 1.11 11.17
C GLN A 100 -10.60 0.14 9.98
N LEU A 101 -9.86 -0.97 9.93
CA LEU A 101 -10.08 -2.04 8.95
C LEU A 101 -11.30 -2.90 9.32
N SER A 102 -11.88 -3.54 8.30
CA SER A 102 -13.03 -4.42 8.53
C SER A 102 -12.62 -5.61 9.41
N PRO A 103 -13.53 -6.13 10.26
CA PRO A 103 -13.25 -7.30 11.08
C PRO A 103 -12.72 -8.48 10.27
N GLU A 104 -13.26 -8.74 9.09
CA GLU A 104 -12.86 -9.87 8.23
C GLU A 104 -11.39 -9.77 7.78
N VAL A 105 -10.92 -8.55 7.50
CA VAL A 105 -9.51 -8.30 7.15
C VAL A 105 -8.61 -8.54 8.36
N ARG A 106 -9.04 -8.10 9.55
CA ARG A 106 -8.27 -8.30 10.79
C ARG A 106 -8.23 -9.78 11.21
N ASP A 107 -9.36 -10.47 11.12
CA ASP A 107 -9.50 -11.88 11.50
C ASP A 107 -8.76 -12.83 10.55
N SER A 108 -8.51 -12.40 9.30
CA SER A 108 -7.72 -13.16 8.31
C SER A 108 -6.22 -12.83 8.33
N ALA A 109 -5.80 -11.87 9.16
CA ALA A 109 -4.42 -11.44 9.26
C ALA A 109 -3.63 -12.34 10.23
N GLU A 110 -2.44 -12.74 9.82
CA GLU A 110 -1.54 -13.54 10.63
C GLU A 110 -0.37 -12.68 11.13
N LEU A 111 -0.13 -12.67 12.44
CA LEU A 111 0.99 -11.94 13.03
C LEU A 111 2.32 -12.55 12.58
N VAL A 112 3.19 -11.71 12.00
CA VAL A 112 4.53 -12.10 11.51
C VAL A 112 5.61 -11.65 12.48
N ASP A 113 5.46 -10.44 13.01
CA ASP A 113 6.45 -9.81 13.87
C ASP A 113 5.76 -8.88 14.86
N MET A 114 6.24 -8.87 16.10
CA MET A 114 5.76 -8.02 17.16
C MET A 114 6.95 -7.51 17.97
N SER A 115 7.15 -6.21 17.89
CA SER A 115 8.09 -5.47 18.72
C SER A 115 7.32 -4.45 19.55
N PRO A 116 7.94 -3.85 20.58
CA PRO A 116 7.30 -2.79 21.36
C PRO A 116 6.77 -1.65 20.47
N PHE A 117 7.50 -1.30 19.40
CA PHE A 117 7.23 -0.12 18.58
C PHE A 117 6.51 -0.41 17.27
N SER A 118 6.49 -1.67 16.84
CA SER A 118 5.95 -2.06 15.54
C SER A 118 5.32 -3.44 15.55
N MET A 119 4.28 -3.60 14.75
CA MET A 119 3.67 -4.89 14.48
C MET A 119 3.59 -5.12 12.98
N ARG A 120 3.71 -6.37 12.57
CA ARG A 120 3.58 -6.76 11.16
C ARG A 120 2.61 -7.91 11.03
N TYR A 121 1.62 -7.73 10.20
CA TYR A 121 0.67 -8.76 9.81
C TYR A 121 0.87 -9.17 8.37
N ARG A 122 0.63 -10.44 8.04
CA ARG A 122 0.49 -10.93 6.67
C ARG A 122 -0.94 -11.33 6.39
N LEU A 123 -1.39 -11.11 5.16
CA LEU A 123 -2.63 -11.68 4.63
C LEU A 123 -2.26 -12.65 3.50
N PRO A 124 -2.15 -13.96 3.80
CA PRO A 124 -1.62 -14.94 2.86
C PRO A 124 -2.39 -15.03 1.55
N ALA A 125 -3.73 -14.87 1.61
CA ALA A 125 -4.61 -14.99 0.45
C ALA A 125 -4.23 -14.07 -0.71
N VAL A 126 -3.72 -12.87 -0.39
CA VAL A 126 -3.34 -11.84 -1.37
C VAL A 126 -1.86 -11.49 -1.36
N LYS A 127 -1.07 -12.21 -0.54
CA LYS A 127 0.37 -11.92 -0.31
C LYS A 127 0.60 -10.45 0.07
N ALA A 128 -0.26 -9.95 0.94
CA ALA A 128 -0.14 -8.61 1.49
C ALA A 128 0.55 -8.66 2.86
N THR A 129 1.23 -7.58 3.20
CA THR A 129 1.83 -7.33 4.51
C THR A 129 1.40 -5.95 4.98
N VAL A 130 0.93 -5.85 6.22
CA VAL A 130 0.55 -4.60 6.88
C VAL A 130 1.57 -4.30 7.95
N HIS A 131 2.13 -3.10 7.93
CA HIS A 131 3.04 -2.59 8.94
C HIS A 131 2.33 -1.56 9.80
N LEU A 132 2.34 -1.80 11.11
CA LEU A 132 1.72 -0.97 12.13
C LEU A 132 2.79 -0.34 13.02
N SER A 133 2.59 0.91 13.44
CA SER A 133 3.39 1.61 14.45
C SER A 133 2.52 1.98 15.67
N GLY A 134 3.15 2.18 16.83
CA GLY A 134 2.46 2.69 18.02
C GLY A 134 3.14 2.33 19.34
N ASN A 135 2.71 2.98 20.42
CA ASN A 135 3.21 2.75 21.79
C ASN A 135 2.87 1.31 22.25
N PRO A 136 3.81 0.56 22.85
CA PRO A 136 3.56 -0.78 23.39
C PRO A 136 2.39 -0.87 24.38
N GLU A 137 2.01 0.24 25.01
CA GLU A 137 0.94 0.29 26.03
C GLU A 137 -0.46 0.59 25.48
N GLY A 138 -0.61 0.87 24.18
CA GLY A 138 -1.90 1.20 23.55
C GLY A 138 -2.68 -0.04 23.07
N ASP A 139 -3.99 0.13 22.85
CA ASP A 139 -4.82 -0.88 22.18
C ASP A 139 -4.26 -1.14 20.77
N GLU A 140 -4.22 -2.41 20.37
CA GLU A 140 -3.82 -2.82 19.03
C GLU A 140 -4.66 -2.11 17.95
N LEU A 141 -5.95 -1.90 18.24
CA LEU A 141 -6.88 -1.25 17.32
C LEU A 141 -6.53 0.22 17.05
N ASP A 142 -5.83 0.87 17.98
CA ASP A 142 -5.40 2.28 17.86
C ASP A 142 -4.06 2.42 17.15
N ARG A 143 -3.36 1.32 16.87
CA ARG A 143 -2.07 1.35 16.15
C ARG A 143 -2.26 1.86 14.73
N VAL A 144 -1.33 2.70 14.29
CA VAL A 144 -1.38 3.35 12.98
C VAL A 144 -0.80 2.41 11.93
N ILE A 145 -1.52 2.22 10.83
CA ILE A 145 -0.99 1.58 9.64
C ILE A 145 -0.02 2.56 9.00
N GLU A 146 1.25 2.16 8.94
CA GLU A 146 2.30 2.91 8.27
C GLU A 146 2.29 2.62 6.78
N LYS A 147 2.18 1.33 6.45
CA LYS A 147 2.38 0.85 5.09
C LYS A 147 1.68 -0.48 4.88
N ILE A 148 1.11 -0.64 3.69
CA ILE A 148 0.66 -1.91 3.16
C ILE A 148 1.52 -2.24 1.96
N SER A 149 2.01 -3.47 1.85
CA SER A 149 2.73 -3.97 0.67
C SER A 149 2.03 -5.21 0.14
N ILE A 150 1.75 -5.23 -1.16
CA ILE A 150 1.06 -6.32 -1.86
C ILE A 150 1.97 -6.79 -2.99
N GLY A 151 2.31 -8.08 -3.01
CA GLY A 151 3.14 -8.64 -4.07
C GLY A 151 3.99 -9.82 -3.65
N VAL A 152 4.92 -10.18 -4.52
CA VAL A 152 5.58 -11.50 -4.57
C VAL A 152 7.08 -11.43 -4.61
#